data_AF-A0A352EDW9-F1
#
_entry.id   AF-A0A352EDW9-F1
#
_cell.length_a   1.000
_cell.length_b   1.000
_cell.length_c   1.000
_cell.angle_alpha   90.00
_cell.angle_beta   90.00
_cell.angle_gamma   90.00
#
_symmetry.space_group_name_H-M   'P 1'
#
loop_
_entity.id
_entity.type
_entity.pdbx_description
1 polymer ?
#
loop_
_entity_poly.entity_id
_entity_poly.type
_entity_poly.pdbx_seq_one_letter_code
_entity_poly.pdbx_strand_id
1 'polypeptide(L)'
;DSDLAGFNSNKFDIPLLAEEFLRAGIDFDMGKRRAVDVQNIFHRLEQRTLSAAYVFYCNASLENAHTAEADVLATYEVLKAQIERYDELENNMEFLADFSNRQKVADFAGFIAYDEHNVEIFTFGKYRGQTVKSVLTENPGYFSWIQNADFPLYTKKVLTSIRLREFNKA
;
A
#
# COMPACT_ATOMS: atom_id res chain seq x y z
N ASP A 1 -12.60 11.46 38.22
CA ASP A 1 -11.58 11.62 37.17
C ASP A 1 -11.25 10.28 36.56
N SER A 2 -11.10 10.24 35.23
CA SER A 2 -10.84 9.03 34.46
C SER A 2 -9.89 9.35 33.31
N ASP A 3 -8.93 8.44 33.07
CA ASP A 3 -8.08 8.44 31.89
C ASP A 3 -8.85 7.92 30.68
N LEU A 4 -8.39 8.28 29.48
CA LEU A 4 -9.00 7.87 28.20
C LEU A 4 -8.10 6.85 27.52
N ALA A 5 -8.69 5.76 27.04
CA ALA A 5 -7.98 4.74 26.28
C ALA A 5 -8.80 4.32 25.06
N GLY A 6 -8.11 4.07 23.94
CA GLY A 6 -8.74 3.60 22.72
C GLY A 6 -7.71 3.16 21.67
N PHE A 7 -8.20 2.83 20.47
CA PHE A 7 -7.36 2.38 19.36
C PHE A 7 -7.34 3.46 18.28
N ASN A 8 -6.17 4.07 18.02
CA ASN A 8 -6.06 5.29 17.19
C ASN A 8 -6.81 6.50 17.79
N SER A 9 -7.07 6.46 19.10
CA SER A 9 -7.89 7.44 19.80
C SER A 9 -7.25 8.82 19.89
N ASN A 10 -5.91 8.90 19.94
CA ASN A 10 -5.23 10.19 20.03
C ASN A 10 -5.37 10.98 18.72
N LYS A 11 -5.56 10.29 17.60
CA LYS A 11 -5.69 10.90 16.27
C LYS A 11 -7.15 11.16 15.87
N PHE A 12 -8.10 10.44 16.44
CA PHE A 12 -9.50 10.49 16.03
C PHE A 12 -10.46 10.76 17.19
N ASP A 13 -10.66 9.80 18.10
CA ASP A 13 -11.73 9.85 19.10
C ASP A 13 -11.57 10.99 20.12
N ILE A 14 -10.36 11.19 20.66
CA ILE A 14 -10.10 12.23 21.67
C ILE A 14 -10.23 13.64 21.06
N PRO A 15 -9.63 13.94 19.89
CA PRO A 15 -9.89 15.21 19.22
C PRO A 15 -11.37 15.44 18.91
N LEU A 16 -12.09 14.43 18.39
CA LEU A 16 -13.51 14.54 18.10
C LEU A 16 -14.33 14.82 19.37
N LEU A 17 -14.08 14.08 20.45
CA LEU A 17 -14.77 14.25 21.72
C LEU A 17 -14.53 15.64 22.31
N ALA A 18 -13.29 16.14 22.24
CA ALA A 18 -12.95 17.48 22.69
C ALA A 18 -13.75 18.54 21.93
N GLU A 19 -13.80 18.45 20.60
CA GLU A 19 -14.59 19.36 19.75
C GLU A 19 -16.08 19.33 20.08
N GLU A 20 -16.67 18.15 20.26
CA GLU A 20 -18.09 18.01 20.56
C GLU A 20 -18.46 18.52 21.96
N PHE A 21 -17.59 18.33 22.96
CA PHE A 21 -17.81 18.91 24.28
C PHE A 21 -17.69 20.43 24.26
N LEU A 22 -16.72 20.99 23.54
CA LEU A 22 -16.61 22.44 23.37
C LEU A 22 -17.85 23.02 22.66
N ARG A 23 -18.41 22.33 21.65
CA ARG A 23 -19.68 22.72 21.00
C ARG A 23 -20.87 22.70 21.94
N ALA A 24 -20.88 21.78 22.90
CA ALA A 24 -21.91 21.68 23.92
C ALA A 24 -21.72 22.67 25.09
N GLY A 25 -20.68 23.52 25.05
CA GLY A 25 -20.33 24.44 26.14
C GLY A 25 -19.78 23.74 27.38
N ILE A 26 -19.27 22.51 27.23
CA ILE A 26 -18.64 21.73 28.29
C ILE A 26 -17.13 21.98 28.23
N ASP A 27 -16.57 22.48 29.33
CA ASP A 27 -15.12 22.64 29.47
C ASP A 27 -14.45 21.26 29.61
N PHE A 28 -13.75 20.85 28.56
CA PHE A 28 -13.07 19.56 28.48
C PHE A 28 -11.55 19.75 28.53
N ASP A 29 -10.98 19.50 29.71
CA ASP A 29 -9.53 19.64 29.97
C ASP A 29 -8.79 18.29 29.96
N MET A 30 -7.83 18.13 29.05
CA MET A 30 -6.96 16.95 29.03
C MET A 30 -5.78 17.05 30.03
N GLY A 31 -5.50 18.21 30.63
CA GLY A 31 -4.34 18.44 31.49
C GLY A 31 -4.30 17.56 32.75
N LYS A 32 -5.45 17.05 33.21
CA LYS A 32 -5.57 16.11 34.35
C LYS A 32 -5.84 14.66 33.94
N ARG A 33 -5.86 14.36 32.64
CA ARG A 33 -6.21 13.03 32.11
C ARG A 33 -5.03 12.48 31.29
N ARG A 34 -4.82 11.18 31.34
CA ARG A 34 -3.90 10.48 30.45
C ARG A 34 -4.65 9.98 29.24
N ALA A 35 -3.97 9.97 28.09
CA ALA A 35 -4.46 9.40 26.85
C ALA A 35 -3.60 8.18 26.49
N VAL A 36 -4.21 6.99 26.53
CA VAL A 36 -3.55 5.71 26.20
C VAL A 36 -4.04 5.24 24.84
N ASP A 37 -3.19 5.38 23.83
CA ASP A 37 -3.48 4.90 22.48
C ASP A 37 -2.87 3.51 22.26
N VAL A 38 -3.73 2.50 22.21
CA VAL A 38 -3.35 1.10 22.04
C VAL A 38 -2.71 0.86 20.67
N GLN A 39 -3.10 1.59 19.63
CA GLN A 39 -2.50 1.45 18.30
C GLN A 39 -1.03 1.90 18.32
N ASN A 40 -0.73 2.99 19.02
CA ASN A 40 0.65 3.47 19.15
C ASN A 40 1.52 2.47 19.92
N ILE A 41 0.99 1.80 20.94
CA ILE A 41 1.71 0.74 21.65
C ILE A 41 1.97 -0.44 20.71
N PHE A 42 0.92 -0.91 20.01
CA PHE A 42 1.03 -2.01 19.04
C PHE A 42 2.09 -1.72 17.97
N HIS A 43 2.04 -0.58 17.29
CA HIS A 43 3.03 -0.23 16.27
C HIS A 43 4.46 -0.06 16.81
N ARG A 44 4.63 0.28 18.08
CA ARG A 44 5.96 0.37 18.70
C ARG A 44 6.55 -1.00 18.99
N LEU A 45 5.74 -1.94 19.44
CA LEU A 45 6.16 -3.30 19.78
C LEU A 45 6.24 -4.21 18.54
N GLU A 46 5.31 -4.06 17.61
CA GLU A 46 5.18 -4.86 16.38
C GLU A 46 5.70 -4.06 15.18
N GLN A 47 7.03 -3.91 15.11
CA GLN A 47 7.69 -3.20 14.02
C GLN A 47 7.46 -3.91 12.68
N ARG A 48 7.24 -3.13 11.61
CA ARG A 48 7.06 -3.66 10.25
C ARG A 48 8.39 -3.70 9.50
N THR A 49 9.36 -4.42 10.05
CA THR A 49 10.71 -4.59 9.48
C THR A 49 11.01 -6.06 9.19
N LEU A 50 11.96 -6.33 8.29
CA LEU A 50 12.42 -7.69 8.02
C LEU A 50 12.94 -8.38 9.28
N SER A 51 13.72 -7.67 10.11
CA SER A 51 14.23 -8.21 11.38
C SER A 51 13.10 -8.61 12.35
N ALA A 52 12.05 -7.79 12.46
CA ALA A 52 10.90 -8.11 13.30
C ALA A 52 10.11 -9.30 12.75
N ALA A 53 9.91 -9.36 11.43
CA ALA A 53 9.29 -10.51 10.78
C ALA A 53 10.12 -11.79 10.98
N TYR A 54 11.45 -11.70 10.89
CA TYR A 54 12.36 -12.82 11.09
C TYR A 54 12.30 -13.35 12.53
N VAL A 55 12.27 -12.47 13.53
CA VAL A 55 12.03 -12.87 14.93
C VAL A 55 10.66 -13.52 15.09
N PHE A 56 9.60 -12.94 14.52
CA PHE A 56 8.24 -13.43 14.69
C PHE A 56 7.97 -14.78 14.01
N TYR A 57 8.48 -14.97 12.78
CA TYR A 57 8.21 -16.16 11.99
C TYR A 57 9.26 -17.26 12.20
N CYS A 58 10.53 -16.90 12.37
CA CYS A 58 11.64 -17.85 12.43
C CYS A 58 12.21 -18.03 13.85
N ASN A 59 11.74 -17.25 14.84
CA ASN A 59 12.26 -17.25 16.21
C ASN A 59 13.79 -17.06 16.26
N ALA A 60 14.32 -16.23 15.35
CA ALA A 60 15.74 -15.98 15.17
C ALA A 60 16.03 -14.48 15.04
N SER A 61 17.24 -14.07 15.42
CA SER A 61 17.70 -12.68 15.26
C SER A 61 18.44 -12.53 13.94
N LEU A 62 18.17 -11.45 13.22
CA LEU A 62 18.88 -11.14 11.98
C LEU A 62 20.22 -10.45 12.28
N GLU A 63 21.28 -11.23 12.39
CA GLU A 63 22.65 -10.72 12.50
C GLU A 63 23.16 -10.22 11.14
N ASN A 64 23.96 -9.14 11.12
CA ASN A 64 24.43 -8.50 9.88
C ASN A 64 23.30 -8.12 8.89
N ALA A 65 22.13 -7.75 9.43
CA ALA A 65 21.12 -7.00 8.68
C ALA A 65 21.84 -5.87 7.91
N HIS A 66 21.47 -5.65 6.64
CA HIS A 66 22.14 -4.76 5.66
C HIS A 66 23.16 -5.43 4.72
N THR A 67 23.55 -6.68 4.92
CA THR A 67 24.18 -7.43 3.82
C THR A 67 23.10 -7.99 2.90
N ALA A 68 23.25 -7.80 1.59
CA ALA A 68 22.26 -8.25 0.62
C ALA A 68 21.98 -9.76 0.72
N GLU A 69 23.00 -10.56 1.05
CA GLU A 69 22.87 -11.99 1.26
C GLU A 69 22.04 -12.34 2.51
N ALA A 70 22.33 -11.73 3.66
CA ALA A 70 21.56 -11.97 4.88
C ALA A 70 20.09 -11.56 4.70
N ASP A 71 19.83 -10.43 4.04
CA ASP A 71 18.47 -9.96 3.79
C ASP A 71 17.72 -10.91 2.83
N VAL A 72 18.38 -11.46 1.80
CA VAL A 72 17.78 -12.46 0.90
C VAL A 72 17.46 -13.77 1.62
N LEU A 73 18.40 -14.29 2.42
CA LEU A 73 18.20 -15.52 3.18
C LEU A 73 17.07 -15.37 4.22
N ALA A 74 17.08 -14.28 4.97
CA ALA A 74 16.03 -13.98 5.94
C ALA A 74 14.66 -13.83 5.28
N THR A 75 14.60 -13.17 4.11
CA THR A 75 13.36 -13.05 3.32
C THR A 75 12.84 -14.42 2.88
N TYR A 76 13.73 -15.29 2.40
CA TYR A 76 13.38 -16.66 2.01
C TYR A 76 12.84 -17.47 3.19
N GLU A 77 13.51 -17.42 4.34
CA GLU A 77 13.09 -18.14 5.54
C GLU A 77 11.75 -17.61 6.10
N VAL A 78 11.54 -16.29 6.08
CA VAL A 78 10.24 -15.69 6.44
C VAL A 78 9.14 -16.20 5.52
N LEU A 79 9.34 -16.20 4.20
CA LEU A 79 8.33 -16.69 3.26
C LEU A 79 7.99 -18.17 3.52
N LYS A 80 9.01 -19.00 3.74
CA LYS A 80 8.81 -20.41 4.07
C LYS A 80 7.99 -20.58 5.34
N ALA A 81 8.34 -19.84 6.40
CA ALA A 81 7.62 -19.89 7.67
C ALA A 81 6.19 -19.33 7.57
N GLN A 82 5.92 -18.35 6.70
CA GLN A 82 4.57 -17.87 6.41
C GLN A 82 3.73 -18.97 5.76
N ILE A 83 4.24 -19.63 4.72
CA ILE A 83 3.57 -20.73 4.02
C ILE A 83 3.29 -21.90 4.99
N GLU A 84 4.22 -22.22 5.89
CA GLU A 84 4.03 -23.29 6.88
C GLU A 84 3.02 -22.91 7.98
N ARG A 85 2.86 -21.62 8.28
CA ARG A 85 2.02 -21.14 9.40
C ARG A 85 0.56 -20.91 9.01
N TYR A 86 0.28 -20.52 7.78
CA TYR A 86 -1.05 -20.10 7.35
C TYR A 86 -1.63 -21.08 6.32
N ASP A 87 -2.70 -21.79 6.68
CA ASP A 87 -3.38 -22.75 5.79
C ASP A 87 -3.93 -22.10 4.49
N GLU A 88 -4.19 -20.79 4.53
CA GLU A 88 -4.64 -20.00 3.38
C GLU A 88 -3.54 -19.67 2.37
N LEU A 89 -2.26 -19.93 2.69
CA LEU A 89 -1.14 -19.69 1.79
C LEU A 89 -0.75 -20.96 1.03
N GLU A 90 -0.98 -20.95 -0.28
CA GLU A 90 -0.49 -22.03 -1.15
C GLU A 90 0.99 -21.82 -1.49
N ASN A 91 1.78 -22.91 -1.44
CA ASN A 91 3.17 -22.90 -1.91
C ASN A 91 3.24 -22.93 -3.45
N ASN A 92 2.66 -21.92 -4.08
CA ASN A 92 2.56 -21.77 -5.52
C ASN A 92 2.89 -20.32 -5.88
N MET A 93 3.82 -20.11 -6.82
CA MET A 93 4.30 -18.76 -7.14
C MET A 93 3.23 -17.87 -7.79
N GLU A 94 2.32 -18.43 -8.57
CA GLU A 94 1.20 -17.69 -9.17
C GLU A 94 0.23 -17.24 -8.08
N PHE A 95 -0.16 -18.16 -7.19
CA PHE A 95 -0.99 -17.83 -6.03
C PHE A 95 -0.33 -16.78 -5.14
N LEU A 96 0.94 -16.95 -4.76
CA LEU A 96 1.65 -16.02 -3.88
C LEU A 96 1.82 -14.64 -4.54
N ALA A 97 2.07 -14.60 -5.85
CA ALA A 97 2.14 -13.35 -6.60
C ALA A 97 0.79 -12.60 -6.57
N ASP A 98 -0.32 -13.30 -6.77
CA ASP A 98 -1.65 -12.69 -6.72
C ASP A 98 -2.07 -12.31 -5.29
N PHE A 99 -1.84 -13.20 -4.32
CA PHE A 99 -2.20 -12.99 -2.91
C PHE A 99 -1.43 -11.83 -2.27
N SER A 100 -0.15 -11.67 -2.60
CA SER A 100 0.68 -10.57 -2.10
C SER A 100 0.40 -9.24 -2.81
N ASN A 101 -0.34 -9.26 -3.92
CA ASN A 101 -0.60 -8.06 -4.70
C ASN A 101 -1.79 -7.26 -4.14
N ARG A 102 -1.51 -6.08 -3.59
CA ARG A 102 -2.53 -5.18 -3.02
C ARG A 102 -3.33 -4.42 -4.08
N GLN A 103 -2.85 -4.34 -5.32
CA GLN A 103 -3.50 -3.61 -6.40
C GLN A 103 -3.11 -4.18 -7.78
N LYS A 104 -4.10 -4.51 -8.62
CA LYS A 104 -3.85 -4.90 -10.01
C LYS A 104 -3.42 -3.68 -10.84
N VAL A 105 -2.10 -3.45 -10.89
CA VAL A 105 -1.47 -2.39 -11.67
C VAL A 105 -0.82 -2.95 -12.93
N ALA A 106 -0.90 -2.20 -14.03
CA ALA A 106 -0.19 -2.52 -15.26
C ALA A 106 1.26 -1.99 -15.24
N ASP A 107 1.54 -0.96 -14.43
CA ASP A 107 2.88 -0.42 -14.22
C ASP A 107 3.26 -0.38 -12.73
N PHE A 108 4.57 -0.53 -12.44
CA PHE A 108 5.05 -0.57 -11.05
C PHE A 108 4.82 0.71 -10.24
N ALA A 109 4.63 1.85 -10.90
CA ALA A 109 4.35 3.11 -10.22
C ALA A 109 2.84 3.35 -9.98
N GLY A 110 2.00 2.45 -10.49
CA GLY A 110 0.55 2.45 -10.26
C GLY A 110 -0.19 3.59 -10.95
N PHE A 111 0.38 4.20 -12.00
CA PHE A 111 -0.28 5.22 -12.82
C PHE A 111 -1.31 4.63 -13.81
N ILE A 112 -1.15 3.37 -14.15
CA ILE A 112 -2.03 2.57 -15.00
C ILE A 112 -2.41 1.32 -14.21
N ALA A 113 -3.71 1.13 -14.00
CA ALA A 113 -4.25 -0.04 -13.30
C ALA A 113 -5.26 -0.77 -14.16
N TYR A 114 -5.71 -1.92 -13.70
CA TYR A 114 -6.84 -2.65 -14.29
C TYR A 114 -8.13 -2.32 -13.53
N ASP A 115 -9.21 -2.10 -14.26
CA ASP A 115 -10.55 -2.04 -13.70
C ASP A 115 -11.12 -3.45 -13.40
N GLU A 116 -12.37 -3.51 -12.96
CA GLU A 116 -13.08 -4.76 -12.67
C GLU A 116 -13.30 -5.66 -13.89
N HIS A 117 -13.18 -5.10 -15.10
CA HIS A 117 -13.27 -5.82 -16.37
C HIS A 117 -11.89 -6.15 -16.95
N ASN A 118 -10.83 -5.97 -16.17
CA ASN A 118 -9.44 -6.20 -16.56
C ASN A 118 -8.98 -5.30 -17.74
N VAL A 119 -9.51 -4.08 -17.82
CA VAL A 119 -9.15 -3.08 -18.83
C VAL A 119 -8.21 -2.04 -18.21
N GLU A 120 -7.17 -1.63 -18.93
CA GLU A 120 -6.24 -0.62 -18.44
C GLU A 120 -6.90 0.75 -18.30
N ILE A 121 -6.84 1.33 -17.10
CA ILE A 121 -7.34 2.66 -16.73
C ILE A 121 -6.22 3.53 -16.17
N PHE A 122 -6.35 4.85 -16.32
CA PHE A 122 -5.49 5.79 -15.60
C PHE A 122 -5.93 5.93 -14.14
N THR A 123 -4.98 5.98 -13.20
CA THR A 123 -5.26 6.18 -11.77
C THR A 123 -5.00 7.60 -11.30
N PHE A 124 -4.57 8.49 -12.21
CA PHE A 124 -4.10 9.84 -11.90
C PHE A 124 -4.64 10.88 -12.90
N GLY A 125 -4.46 12.15 -12.54
CA GLY A 125 -4.77 13.28 -13.41
C GLY A 125 -6.25 13.41 -13.75
N LYS A 126 -6.54 14.23 -14.78
CA LYS A 126 -7.92 14.54 -15.19
C LYS A 126 -8.69 13.36 -15.80
N TYR A 127 -7.99 12.31 -16.23
CA TYR A 127 -8.60 11.10 -16.80
C TYR A 127 -8.61 9.91 -15.84
N ARG A 128 -8.45 10.18 -14.54
CA ARG A 128 -8.52 9.14 -13.50
C ARG A 128 -9.83 8.35 -13.62
N GLY A 129 -9.71 7.02 -13.61
CA GLY A 129 -10.82 6.07 -13.76
C GLY A 129 -11.24 5.80 -15.21
N GLN A 130 -10.71 6.53 -16.19
CA GLN A 130 -11.02 6.31 -17.60
C GLN A 130 -10.05 5.32 -18.23
N THR A 131 -10.53 4.55 -19.21
CA THR A 131 -9.69 3.58 -19.92
C THR A 131 -8.59 4.30 -20.69
N VAL A 132 -7.38 3.76 -20.62
CA VAL A 132 -6.22 4.27 -21.37
C VAL A 132 -6.56 4.32 -22.85
N LYS A 133 -7.26 3.29 -23.35
CA LYS A 133 -7.75 3.24 -24.73
C LYS A 133 -8.61 4.46 -25.10
N SER A 134 -9.69 4.74 -24.37
CA SER A 134 -10.60 5.86 -24.69
C SER A 134 -9.85 7.18 -24.73
N VAL A 135 -9.00 7.41 -23.72
CA VAL A 135 -8.25 8.65 -23.57
C VAL A 135 -7.25 8.85 -24.71
N LEU A 136 -6.54 7.79 -25.13
CA LEU A 136 -5.59 7.90 -26.24
C LEU A 136 -6.28 8.09 -27.59
N THR A 137 -7.50 7.60 -27.77
CA THR A 137 -8.31 7.83 -28.97
C THR A 137 -8.91 9.23 -29.00
N GLU A 138 -9.52 9.68 -27.91
CA GLU A 138 -10.16 11.01 -27.80
C GLU A 138 -9.15 12.15 -27.72
N ASN A 139 -8.00 11.91 -27.08
CA ASN A 139 -6.94 12.90 -26.92
C ASN A 139 -5.55 12.30 -27.25
N PRO A 140 -5.22 12.17 -28.55
CA PRO A 140 -3.95 11.59 -28.98
C PRO A 140 -2.71 12.32 -28.43
N GLY A 141 -2.84 13.62 -28.12
CA GLY A 141 -1.76 14.43 -27.53
C GLY A 141 -1.39 14.00 -26.11
N TYR A 142 -2.30 13.33 -25.39
CA TYR A 142 -2.04 12.86 -24.04
C TYR A 142 -0.93 11.81 -23.98
N PHE A 143 -0.82 10.96 -25.01
CA PHE A 143 0.30 10.03 -25.14
C PHE A 143 1.63 10.76 -25.15
N SER A 144 1.79 11.75 -26.04
CA SER A 144 3.04 12.50 -26.18
C SER A 144 3.36 13.29 -24.92
N TRP A 145 2.36 13.80 -24.22
CA TRP A 145 2.56 14.45 -22.93
C TRP A 145 3.17 13.49 -21.90
N ILE A 146 2.60 12.28 -21.72
CA ILE A 146 3.17 11.29 -20.78
C ILE A 146 4.58 10.86 -21.18
N GLN A 147 4.84 10.64 -22.48
CA GLN A 147 6.17 10.24 -22.96
C GLN A 147 7.24 11.30 -22.69
N ASN A 148 6.89 12.59 -22.76
CA ASN A 148 7.82 13.70 -22.56
C ASN A 148 7.88 14.20 -21.10
N ALA A 149 6.85 13.95 -20.30
CA ALA A 149 6.82 14.31 -18.88
C ALA A 149 7.67 13.34 -18.03
N ASP A 150 7.88 13.70 -16.77
CA ASP A 150 8.68 12.93 -15.81
C ASP A 150 7.87 11.76 -15.23
N PHE A 151 7.63 10.75 -16.06
CA PHE A 151 7.06 9.46 -15.65
C PHE A 151 8.14 8.37 -15.66
N PRO A 152 8.02 7.35 -14.78
CA PRO A 152 8.90 6.19 -14.82
C PRO A 152 8.94 5.53 -16.19
N LEU A 153 10.13 5.07 -16.60
CA LEU A 153 10.33 4.46 -17.92
C LEU A 153 9.44 3.24 -18.14
N TYR A 154 9.16 2.47 -17.07
CA TYR A 154 8.26 1.32 -17.16
C TYR A 154 6.81 1.74 -17.45
N THR A 155 6.30 2.80 -16.80
CA THR A 155 4.99 3.39 -17.10
C THR A 155 4.91 3.84 -18.57
N LYS A 156 5.96 4.51 -19.07
CA LYS A 156 6.06 4.93 -20.47
C LYS A 156 6.05 3.73 -21.43
N LYS A 157 6.80 2.67 -21.10
CA LYS A 157 6.83 1.41 -21.87
C LYS A 157 5.47 0.72 -21.91
N VAL A 158 4.77 0.64 -20.78
CA VAL A 158 3.41 0.07 -20.68
C VAL A 158 2.45 0.86 -21.55
N LEU A 159 2.44 2.18 -21.44
CA LEU A 159 1.60 3.06 -22.25
C LEU A 159 1.85 2.88 -23.76
N THR A 160 3.12 2.81 -24.17
CA THR A 160 3.50 2.53 -25.58
C THR A 160 3.01 1.16 -26.03
N SER A 161 3.11 0.14 -25.18
CA SER A 161 2.64 -1.21 -25.50
C SER A 161 1.12 -1.24 -25.69
N ILE A 162 0.35 -0.54 -24.84
CA ILE A 162 -1.10 -0.38 -25.00
C ILE A 162 -1.42 0.27 -26.34
N ARG A 163 -0.76 1.40 -26.67
CA ARG A 163 -0.95 2.11 -27.94
C ARG A 163 -0.68 1.22 -29.16
N LEU A 164 0.44 0.50 -29.18
CA LEU A 164 0.81 -0.38 -30.31
C LEU A 164 -0.19 -1.53 -30.52
N ARG A 165 -0.72 -2.12 -29.44
CA ARG A 165 -1.76 -3.17 -29.53
C ARG A 165 -3.03 -2.67 -30.21
N GLU A 166 -3.38 -1.40 -30.01
CA GLU A 166 -4.56 -0.81 -30.64
C GLU A 166 -4.31 -0.42 -32.10
N PHE A 167 -3.08 -0.01 -32.46
CA PHE A 167 -2.71 0.22 -33.87
C PHE A 167 -2.77 -1.06 -34.71
N ASN A 168 -2.37 -2.21 -34.16
CA ASN A 168 -2.36 -3.49 -34.90
C ASN A 168 -3.72 -4.19 -34.97
N LYS A 169 -4.77 -3.67 -34.31
CA LYS A 169 -6.14 -4.17 -34.37
C LYS A 169 -7.02 -3.42 -35.38
N ALA A 170 -6.50 -2.34 -35.97
CA ALA A 170 -7.14 -1.55 -37.01
C ALA A 170 -6.71 -2.04 -38.40
#